data_AF-A0A8H7WGS1-F1
#
_entry.id   AF-A0A8H7WGS1-F1
#
_cell.length_a   1.000
_cell.length_b   1.000
_cell.length_c   1.000
_cell.angle_alpha   90.00
_cell.angle_beta   90.00
_cell.angle_gamma   90.00
#
_symmetry.space_group_name_H-M   'P 1'
#
loop_
_entity.id
_entity.type
_entity.pdbx_description
1 polymer ?
#
loop_
_entity_poly.entity_id
_entity_poly.type
_entity_poly.pdbx_seq_one_letter_code
_entity_poly.pdbx_strand_id
1 'polypeptide(L)'
;MSSYCGTPSPKYQPDGTSDYAIVPRPALTFGVELEFGIACLPRGYIDPHPEDNRQVYGILDFGLAETNHASNACLGLHEPICIEDDIDDWGPIQLHIADTLRKQGLYSCSDVDMNATDYDLATSWLVKNDSSIKFPPLNYKFRDVEVVSPPFHFCKEALNEVAVVCETLPSQYRLISNTSCSTHVHVGNGTLGFTLPYLRNLMAMLWAFEPQLDTLHPNHRVGPTRYNGSLREHSKLGLKLQSRGLNATVGLQRIFESKEVNELVDILSRPNYQQRPPYTMGYSIINLMEKGTPDSYEDFLEAEPTKKTVEFRLHEGTLDAEAITQWIRLCVGLVEFAEEVRPDNLRTWLETYIDTDYNVMQILEATKQPQAAEYYEKKLAERAARGPDTSERIAPNYHVDHLEESMIDDYIRELGDWCQEREDRRYE
;
A
#
# COMPACT_ATOMS: atom_id res chain seq x y z
N MET A 1 71.46 -12.93 27.82
CA MET A 1 72.00 -12.13 26.69
C MET A 1 70.88 -12.01 25.68
N SER A 2 70.06 -10.96 25.73
CA SER A 2 70.27 -9.60 25.21
C SER A 2 69.70 -9.43 23.80
N SER A 3 69.06 -8.26 23.60
CA SER A 3 68.60 -7.60 22.38
C SER A 3 67.37 -8.17 21.66
N TYR A 4 66.50 -7.40 21.00
CA TYR A 4 65.96 -6.02 21.06
C TYR A 4 65.10 -5.88 19.78
N CYS A 5 63.87 -5.34 19.90
CA CYS A 5 63.04 -4.60 18.94
C CYS A 5 62.87 -5.00 17.45
N GLY A 6 61.60 -5.00 17.03
CA GLY A 6 61.17 -4.65 15.66
C GLY A 6 59.74 -5.10 15.33
N THR A 7 58.74 -4.24 15.56
CA THR A 7 57.47 -4.26 14.79
C THR A 7 57.71 -3.48 13.47
N PRO A 8 57.07 -3.83 12.32
CA PRO A 8 55.66 -3.49 12.11
C PRO A 8 54.80 -4.43 11.21
N SER A 9 53.48 -4.30 11.40
CA SER A 9 52.34 -4.62 10.52
C SER A 9 51.98 -6.10 10.29
N PRO A 10 50.82 -6.59 10.77
CA PRO A 10 50.25 -7.82 10.24
C PRO A 10 49.55 -7.50 8.92
N LYS A 11 50.21 -7.95 7.85
CA LYS A 11 49.61 -8.28 6.56
C LYS A 11 48.41 -9.20 6.81
N TYR A 12 47.32 -8.94 6.10
CA TYR A 12 46.20 -9.86 5.95
C TYR A 12 46.73 -11.25 5.53
N GLN A 13 46.54 -12.25 6.39
CA GLN A 13 46.65 -13.66 6.05
C GLN A 13 45.24 -14.26 6.13
N PRO A 14 44.74 -14.89 5.05
CA PRO A 14 43.49 -15.63 5.10
C PRO A 14 43.80 -17.10 5.36
N ASP A 15 43.68 -17.55 6.61
CA ASP A 15 43.56 -18.97 6.91
C ASP A 15 42.67 -19.21 8.13
N GLY A 16 41.50 -19.78 7.86
CA GLY A 16 40.50 -20.09 8.86
C GLY A 16 39.18 -20.47 8.20
N THR A 17 39.20 -21.43 7.28
CA THR A 17 38.01 -22.10 6.76
C THR A 17 37.28 -22.78 7.92
N SER A 18 36.32 -22.07 8.49
CA SER A 18 35.20 -22.68 9.18
C SER A 18 34.08 -22.80 8.16
N ASP A 19 33.87 -24.02 7.65
CA ASP A 19 32.70 -24.40 6.86
C ASP A 19 31.44 -24.37 7.75
N TYR A 20 31.06 -23.18 8.23
CA TYR A 20 29.65 -22.93 8.45
C TYR A 20 29.04 -22.83 7.06
N ALA A 21 28.33 -23.88 6.64
CA ALA A 21 27.43 -23.79 5.51
C ALA A 21 26.61 -22.50 5.71
N ILE A 22 26.79 -21.52 4.82
CA ILE A 22 25.92 -20.36 4.74
C ILE A 22 24.56 -20.95 4.38
N VAL A 23 23.74 -21.20 5.39
CA VAL A 23 22.34 -21.56 5.17
C VAL A 23 21.76 -20.37 4.41
N PRO A 24 21.27 -20.55 3.17
CA PRO A 24 20.64 -19.46 2.43
C PRO A 24 19.52 -18.92 3.32
N ARG A 25 19.54 -17.60 3.58
CA ARG A 25 18.42 -17.00 4.32
C ARG A 25 17.15 -17.21 3.51
N PRO A 26 16.01 -17.51 4.16
CA PRO A 26 14.73 -17.51 3.46
C PRO A 26 14.54 -16.15 2.78
N ALA A 27 14.10 -16.15 1.53
CA ALA A 27 13.72 -14.92 0.87
C ALA A 27 12.58 -14.26 1.64
N LEU A 28 12.65 -12.95 1.83
CA LEU A 28 11.55 -12.15 2.35
C LEU A 28 10.28 -12.43 1.57
N THR A 29 9.14 -12.27 2.21
CA THR A 29 7.84 -12.39 1.58
C THR A 29 7.25 -11.02 1.30
N PHE A 30 6.41 -10.90 0.28
CA PHE A 30 5.62 -9.71 0.03
C PHE A 30 4.17 -10.05 -0.32
N GLY A 31 3.25 -9.15 0.01
CA GLY A 31 1.89 -9.12 -0.51
C GLY A 31 1.58 -7.73 -1.08
N VAL A 32 0.70 -7.67 -2.07
CA VAL A 32 0.24 -6.41 -2.67
C VAL A 32 -1.28 -6.28 -2.58
N GLU A 33 -1.76 -5.08 -2.27
CA GLU A 33 -3.17 -4.71 -2.31
C GLU A 33 -3.37 -3.68 -3.42
N LEU A 34 -4.27 -3.96 -4.36
CA LEU A 34 -4.55 -3.12 -5.53
C LEU A 34 -5.97 -2.57 -5.42
N GLU A 35 -6.09 -1.25 -5.26
CA GLU A 35 -7.36 -0.55 -5.13
C GLU A 35 -7.75 0.15 -6.44
N PHE A 36 -8.98 -0.08 -6.90
CA PHE A 36 -9.53 0.56 -8.08
C PHE A 36 -11.06 0.53 -8.10
N GLY A 37 -11.63 1.34 -8.99
CA GLY A 37 -13.05 1.33 -9.32
C GLY A 37 -13.31 0.51 -10.56
N ILE A 38 -14.31 -0.36 -10.52
CA ILE A 38 -14.80 -1.05 -11.71
C ILE A 38 -16.12 -0.42 -12.19
N ALA A 39 -16.20 -0.11 -13.47
CA ALA A 39 -17.41 0.44 -14.07
C ALA A 39 -18.42 -0.68 -14.39
N CYS A 40 -19.64 -0.54 -13.89
CA CYS A 40 -20.72 -1.48 -14.14
C CYS A 40 -21.94 -0.78 -14.76
N LEU A 41 -22.62 -1.48 -15.67
CA LEU A 41 -23.91 -1.11 -16.23
C LEU A 41 -24.93 -2.23 -16.01
N PRO A 42 -26.15 -1.92 -15.55
CA PRO A 42 -27.23 -2.89 -15.55
C PRO A 42 -27.59 -3.32 -16.98
N ARG A 43 -28.09 -4.55 -17.14
CA ARG A 43 -28.53 -5.05 -18.45
C ARG A 43 -29.61 -4.14 -19.04
N GLY A 44 -29.49 -3.81 -20.33
CA GLY A 44 -30.45 -2.99 -21.06
C GLY A 44 -30.17 -1.49 -21.05
N TYR A 45 -29.21 -1.01 -20.26
CA TYR A 45 -28.69 0.35 -20.37
C TYR A 45 -27.87 0.51 -21.66
N ILE A 46 -27.84 1.73 -22.20
CA ILE A 46 -26.97 2.08 -23.33
C ILE A 46 -25.59 2.34 -22.77
N ASP A 47 -24.57 1.77 -23.41
CA ASP A 47 -23.20 2.05 -23.07
C ASP A 47 -22.83 3.47 -23.50
N PRO A 48 -22.40 4.36 -22.58
CA PRO A 48 -21.90 5.68 -22.94
C PRO A 48 -20.65 5.64 -23.84
N HIS A 49 -19.86 4.57 -23.78
CA HIS A 49 -18.60 4.40 -24.53
C HIS A 49 -18.59 3.04 -25.24
N PRO A 50 -19.42 2.84 -26.27
CA PRO A 50 -19.57 1.55 -26.96
C PRO A 50 -18.35 1.13 -27.78
N GLU A 51 -17.42 2.04 -28.06
CA GLU A 51 -16.15 1.78 -28.76
C GLU A 51 -15.12 1.06 -27.90
N ASP A 52 -15.27 1.12 -26.58
CA ASP A 52 -14.42 0.40 -25.64
C ASP A 52 -14.97 -1.01 -25.44
N ASN A 53 -14.27 -2.04 -25.92
CA ASN A 53 -14.77 -3.42 -25.87
C ASN A 53 -14.69 -4.08 -24.48
N ARG A 54 -14.16 -3.37 -23.46
CA ARG A 54 -14.03 -3.90 -22.10
C ARG A 54 -15.40 -4.02 -21.43
N GLN A 55 -15.52 -5.04 -20.58
CA GLN A 55 -16.77 -5.48 -19.98
C GLN A 55 -17.28 -4.48 -18.95
N VAL A 56 -18.56 -4.14 -19.08
CA VAL A 56 -19.36 -3.36 -18.11
C VAL A 56 -20.69 -4.04 -17.77
N TYR A 57 -21.13 -5.00 -18.58
CA TYR A 57 -22.37 -5.79 -18.39
C TYR A 57 -22.06 -7.20 -17.88
N GLY A 58 -23.04 -7.86 -17.26
CA GLY A 58 -22.90 -9.25 -16.80
C GLY A 58 -22.16 -9.42 -15.47
N ILE A 59 -21.63 -8.32 -14.92
CA ILE A 59 -20.83 -8.31 -13.68
C ILE A 59 -21.75 -8.26 -12.45
N LEU A 60 -22.78 -7.42 -12.48
CA LEU A 60 -23.71 -7.20 -11.35
C LEU A 60 -24.63 -8.39 -11.08
N ASP A 61 -24.76 -9.29 -12.04
CA ASP A 61 -25.67 -10.44 -12.03
C ASP A 61 -24.93 -11.79 -12.04
N PHE A 62 -23.59 -11.77 -11.93
CA PHE A 62 -22.78 -12.97 -11.98
C PHE A 62 -23.07 -13.91 -10.81
N GLY A 63 -23.19 -15.21 -11.10
CA GLY A 63 -23.39 -16.25 -10.08
C GLY A 63 -24.79 -16.26 -9.44
N LEU A 64 -25.64 -15.26 -9.72
CA LEU A 64 -27.04 -15.31 -9.34
C LEU A 64 -27.72 -16.41 -10.16
N ALA A 65 -28.45 -17.31 -9.49
CA ALA A 65 -29.36 -18.23 -10.18
C ALA A 65 -30.29 -17.40 -11.07
N GLU A 66 -30.77 -17.96 -12.19
CA GLU A 66 -31.83 -17.35 -13.01
C GLU A 66 -33.14 -17.27 -12.19
N THR A 67 -33.16 -16.49 -11.11
CA THR A 67 -34.37 -16.10 -10.43
C THR A 67 -35.00 -15.05 -11.32
N ASN A 68 -36.25 -15.29 -11.67
CA ASN A 68 -37.08 -14.47 -12.54
C ASN A 68 -37.26 -13.04 -12.01
N HIS A 69 -36.23 -12.20 -12.04
CA HIS A 69 -36.37 -10.76 -12.09
C HIS A 69 -36.43 -10.34 -13.56
N ALA A 70 -37.45 -10.86 -14.23
CA ALA A 70 -38.21 -10.05 -15.16
C ALA A 70 -38.94 -8.96 -14.35
N SER A 71 -38.22 -8.00 -13.77
CA SER A 71 -38.82 -6.70 -13.49
C SER A 71 -38.69 -5.88 -14.77
N ASN A 72 -39.81 -5.86 -15.48
CA ASN A 72 -40.08 -5.04 -16.64
C ASN A 72 -39.66 -3.57 -16.40
N ALA A 73 -38.77 -3.03 -17.23
CA ALA A 73 -39.05 -1.82 -18.00
C ALA A 73 -37.86 -1.50 -18.91
N CYS A 74 -38.04 -1.82 -20.18
CA CYS A 74 -37.36 -1.15 -21.27
C CYS A 74 -37.84 0.31 -21.28
N LEU A 75 -36.95 1.26 -21.03
CA LEU A 75 -37.09 2.61 -21.58
C LEU A 75 -35.68 3.06 -21.97
N GLY A 76 -35.53 3.50 -23.23
CA GLY A 76 -34.36 4.24 -23.66
C GLY A 76 -34.31 5.57 -22.93
N LEU A 77 -33.90 5.53 -21.66
CA LEU A 77 -33.82 6.68 -20.79
C LEU A 77 -32.47 7.36 -21.04
N HIS A 78 -32.56 8.63 -21.43
CA HIS A 78 -31.49 9.63 -21.35
C HIS A 78 -31.26 10.12 -19.90
N GLU A 79 -31.89 9.49 -18.90
CA GLU A 79 -31.77 9.92 -17.51
C GLU A 79 -30.48 9.37 -16.87
N PRO A 80 -29.83 10.15 -15.98
CA PRO A 80 -28.71 9.65 -15.18
C PRO A 80 -29.11 8.35 -14.48
N ILE A 81 -28.18 7.40 -14.33
CA ILE A 81 -28.41 6.21 -13.50
C ILE A 81 -28.79 6.72 -12.10
N CYS A 82 -30.08 6.66 -11.75
CA CYS A 82 -30.55 7.02 -10.42
C CYS A 82 -29.85 6.07 -9.44
N ILE A 83 -29.00 6.66 -8.59
CA ILE A 83 -28.11 5.98 -7.63
C ILE A 83 -28.92 5.31 -6.50
N GLU A 84 -30.21 5.60 -6.42
CA GLU A 84 -31.06 5.14 -5.34
C GLU A 84 -31.68 3.78 -5.68
N ASP A 85 -31.39 2.85 -4.78
CA ASP A 85 -32.08 1.58 -4.56
C ASP A 85 -31.95 0.54 -5.67
N ASP A 86 -30.85 -0.22 -5.66
CA ASP A 86 -30.98 -1.68 -5.54
C ASP A 86 -29.60 -2.33 -5.31
N ILE A 87 -29.52 -2.90 -4.11
CA ILE A 87 -28.57 -3.87 -3.56
C ILE A 87 -27.08 -3.47 -3.58
N ASP A 88 -26.62 -3.10 -2.38
CA ASP A 88 -25.24 -3.07 -1.91
C ASP A 88 -24.63 -4.49 -1.85
N ASP A 89 -24.70 -5.23 -2.96
CA ASP A 89 -24.12 -6.59 -3.06
C ASP A 89 -22.87 -6.55 -3.93
N TRP A 90 -21.72 -6.64 -3.27
CA TRP A 90 -20.41 -6.77 -3.91
C TRP A 90 -20.12 -8.22 -4.33
N GLY A 91 -20.91 -9.19 -3.91
CA GLY A 91 -20.70 -10.61 -4.17
C GLY A 91 -20.55 -10.95 -5.65
N PRO A 92 -21.50 -10.58 -6.52
CA PRO A 92 -21.39 -10.83 -7.95
C PRO A 92 -20.10 -10.26 -8.58
N ILE A 93 -19.70 -9.05 -8.17
CA ILE A 93 -18.49 -8.38 -8.68
C ILE A 93 -17.24 -9.14 -8.24
N GLN A 94 -17.13 -9.44 -6.93
CA GLN A 94 -15.98 -10.17 -6.39
C GLN A 94 -15.86 -11.57 -7.03
N LEU A 95 -16.98 -12.29 -7.16
CA LEU A 95 -17.04 -13.60 -7.80
C LEU A 95 -16.61 -13.56 -9.27
N HIS A 96 -17.06 -12.54 -10.02
CA HIS A 96 -16.74 -12.39 -11.44
C HIS A 96 -15.25 -12.07 -11.66
N ILE A 97 -14.68 -11.18 -10.85
CA ILE A 97 -13.24 -10.86 -10.90
C ILE A 97 -12.42 -12.08 -10.51
N ALA A 98 -12.78 -12.78 -9.42
CA ALA A 98 -12.10 -14.01 -9.03
C ALA A 98 -12.15 -15.06 -10.17
N ASP A 99 -13.30 -15.28 -10.80
CA ASP A 99 -13.44 -16.18 -11.95
C ASP A 99 -12.55 -15.79 -13.14
N THR A 100 -12.43 -14.49 -13.39
CA THR A 100 -11.56 -13.95 -14.44
C THR A 100 -10.09 -14.25 -14.17
N LEU A 101 -9.64 -14.10 -12.92
CA LEU A 101 -8.27 -14.45 -12.53
C LEU A 101 -8.04 -15.97 -12.62
N ARG A 102 -9.02 -16.80 -12.23
CA ARG A 102 -8.94 -18.27 -12.38
C ARG A 102 -8.80 -18.70 -13.83
N LYS A 103 -9.48 -18.02 -14.76
CA LYS A 103 -9.35 -18.27 -16.20
C LYS A 103 -7.93 -17.99 -16.74
N GLN A 104 -7.15 -17.16 -16.06
CA GLN A 104 -5.72 -16.94 -16.35
C GLN A 104 -4.79 -17.94 -15.66
N GLY A 105 -5.34 -18.91 -14.92
CA GLY A 105 -4.58 -19.92 -14.18
C GLY A 105 -4.15 -19.48 -12.79
N LEU A 106 -4.66 -18.37 -12.27
CA LEU A 106 -4.38 -17.90 -10.92
C LEU A 106 -5.33 -18.55 -9.91
N TYR A 107 -4.82 -18.88 -8.73
CA TYR A 107 -5.68 -19.24 -7.60
C TYR A 107 -6.30 -17.97 -7.03
N SER A 108 -7.63 -17.88 -7.02
CA SER A 108 -8.33 -16.70 -6.51
C SER A 108 -9.71 -17.04 -5.94
N CYS A 109 -10.11 -16.27 -4.93
CA CYS A 109 -11.40 -16.34 -4.26
C CYS A 109 -11.98 -14.94 -4.05
N SER A 110 -13.28 -14.89 -3.77
CA SER A 110 -13.95 -13.69 -3.27
C SER A 110 -14.06 -13.72 -1.74
N ASP A 111 -14.25 -12.54 -1.12
CA ASP A 111 -14.57 -12.44 0.30
C ASP A 111 -15.90 -13.15 0.64
N VAL A 112 -16.83 -13.19 -0.32
CA VAL A 112 -18.05 -14.02 -0.22
C VAL A 112 -17.74 -15.51 -0.17
N ASP A 113 -16.79 -16.00 -0.98
CA ASP A 113 -16.38 -17.42 -0.99
C ASP A 113 -15.72 -17.85 0.33
N MET A 114 -14.98 -16.94 0.98
CA MET A 114 -14.31 -17.20 2.26
C MET A 114 -15.29 -17.58 3.36
N ASN A 115 -16.50 -17.01 3.36
CA ASN A 115 -17.53 -17.34 4.34
C ASN A 115 -18.19 -18.71 4.11
N ALA A 116 -17.98 -19.30 2.93
CA ALA A 116 -18.64 -20.54 2.50
C ALA A 116 -17.69 -21.74 2.38
N THR A 117 -16.38 -21.53 2.26
CA THR A 117 -15.38 -22.57 1.95
C THR A 117 -14.01 -22.33 2.61
N ASP A 118 -13.24 -23.40 2.80
CA ASP A 118 -11.92 -23.41 3.45
C ASP A 118 -10.82 -22.98 2.44
N TYR A 119 -10.91 -21.75 1.90
CA TYR A 119 -9.88 -21.21 1.00
C TYR A 119 -8.60 -20.86 1.77
N ASP A 120 -7.45 -21.27 1.23
CA ASP A 120 -6.16 -20.92 1.78
C ASP A 120 -5.64 -19.58 1.21
N LEU A 121 -5.81 -18.51 2.00
CA LEU A 121 -5.27 -17.18 1.70
C LEU A 121 -3.74 -17.15 1.59
N ALA A 122 -3.03 -18.19 2.05
CA ALA A 122 -1.59 -18.29 1.83
C ALA A 122 -1.25 -18.55 0.34
N THR A 123 -2.23 -18.95 -0.47
CA THR A 123 -2.00 -19.35 -1.87
C THR A 123 -2.96 -18.71 -2.88
N SER A 124 -3.97 -17.97 -2.42
CA SER A 124 -5.01 -17.42 -3.29
C SER A 124 -5.05 -15.90 -3.27
N TRP A 125 -5.26 -15.30 -4.43
CA TRP A 125 -5.67 -13.89 -4.54
C TRP A 125 -7.07 -13.71 -3.97
N LEU A 126 -7.24 -12.71 -3.10
CA LEU A 126 -8.52 -12.36 -2.52
C LEU A 126 -9.09 -11.13 -3.22
N VAL A 127 -10.34 -11.24 -3.68
CA VAL A 127 -11.10 -10.09 -4.19
C VAL A 127 -12.11 -9.68 -3.13
N LYS A 128 -12.00 -8.44 -2.64
CA LYS A 128 -12.91 -7.85 -1.65
C LYS A 128 -13.29 -6.43 -2.08
N ASN A 129 -14.12 -5.78 -1.28
CA ASN A 129 -14.42 -4.35 -1.44
C ASN A 129 -13.60 -3.53 -0.43
N ASP A 130 -13.30 -2.28 -0.80
CA ASP A 130 -12.69 -1.32 0.12
C ASP A 130 -13.51 -0.04 0.16
N SER A 131 -14.28 0.07 1.26
CA SER A 131 -15.14 1.22 1.53
C SER A 131 -14.40 2.55 1.65
N SER A 132 -13.07 2.55 1.77
CA SER A 132 -12.23 3.75 1.77
C SER A 132 -12.21 4.45 0.40
N ILE A 133 -12.44 3.69 -0.68
CA ILE A 133 -12.41 4.16 -2.06
C ILE A 133 -13.73 4.86 -2.41
N LYS A 134 -13.66 5.99 -3.12
CA LYS A 134 -14.81 6.82 -3.50
C LYS A 134 -14.78 7.17 -4.97
N PHE A 135 -15.95 7.10 -5.62
CA PHE A 135 -16.11 7.48 -7.01
C PHE A 135 -17.30 8.43 -7.18
N PRO A 136 -17.16 9.48 -8.01
CA PRO A 136 -18.28 10.31 -8.39
C PRO A 136 -19.32 9.51 -9.18
N PRO A 137 -20.60 9.92 -9.14
CA PRO A 137 -21.63 9.32 -9.97
C PRO A 137 -21.42 9.75 -11.41
N LEU A 138 -20.62 8.97 -12.12
CA LEU A 138 -20.38 9.11 -13.54
C LEU A 138 -21.49 8.39 -14.33
N ASN A 139 -21.34 8.29 -15.66
CA ASN A 139 -22.25 7.54 -16.53
C ASN A 139 -22.23 6.01 -16.27
N TYR A 140 -21.56 5.55 -15.21
CA TYR A 140 -21.43 4.15 -14.79
C TYR A 140 -21.65 4.03 -13.29
N LYS A 141 -22.13 2.86 -12.86
CA LYS A 141 -22.14 2.48 -11.45
C LYS A 141 -20.74 1.97 -11.10
N PHE A 142 -19.89 2.84 -10.56
CA PHE A 142 -18.57 2.42 -10.08
C PHE A 142 -18.69 1.63 -8.77
N ARG A 143 -17.81 0.65 -8.62
CA ARG A 143 -17.70 -0.21 -7.43
C ARG A 143 -16.26 -0.24 -6.95
N ASP A 144 -16.09 -0.01 -5.66
CA ASP A 144 -14.85 -0.11 -4.91
C ASP A 144 -14.39 -1.56 -4.82
N VAL A 145 -13.22 -1.84 -5.40
CA VAL A 145 -12.62 -3.17 -5.42
C VAL A 145 -11.20 -3.08 -4.90
N GLU A 146 -10.86 -4.03 -4.03
CA GLU A 146 -9.49 -4.29 -3.61
C GLU A 146 -9.13 -5.75 -3.97
N VAL A 147 -8.04 -5.91 -4.71
CA VAL A 147 -7.48 -7.23 -5.06
C VAL A 147 -6.18 -7.43 -4.29
N VAL A 148 -6.16 -8.43 -3.43
CA VAL A 148 -5.08 -8.71 -2.48
C VAL A 148 -4.35 -9.98 -2.91
N SER A 149 -3.03 -9.93 -3.02
CA SER A 149 -2.23 -11.10 -3.36
C SER A 149 -2.03 -12.04 -2.17
N PRO A 150 -1.72 -13.33 -2.42
CA PRO A 150 -1.14 -14.16 -1.37
C PRO A 150 0.24 -13.61 -0.94
N PRO A 151 0.76 -14.03 0.22
CA PRO A 151 2.09 -13.65 0.69
C PRO A 151 3.18 -14.41 -0.08
N PHE A 152 3.58 -13.89 -1.24
CA PHE A 152 4.61 -14.49 -2.08
C PHE A 152 5.99 -14.43 -1.44
N HIS A 153 6.84 -15.44 -1.71
CA HIS A 153 8.29 -15.23 -1.60
C HIS A 153 8.74 -14.25 -2.68
N PHE A 154 9.64 -13.33 -2.32
CA PHE A 154 10.15 -12.35 -3.26
C PHE A 154 11.02 -13.03 -4.32
N CYS A 155 10.47 -13.18 -5.52
CA CYS A 155 11.14 -13.75 -6.68
C CYS A 155 10.55 -13.19 -7.98
N LYS A 156 11.18 -13.52 -9.11
CA LYS A 156 10.75 -13.07 -10.44
C LYS A 156 9.37 -13.64 -10.80
N GLU A 157 9.10 -14.88 -10.43
CA GLU A 157 7.86 -15.57 -10.72
C GLU A 157 6.67 -14.91 -10.01
N ALA A 158 6.85 -14.53 -8.74
CA ALA A 158 5.83 -13.79 -7.98
C ALA A 158 5.55 -12.40 -8.58
N LEU A 159 6.61 -11.68 -9.00
CA LEU A 159 6.44 -10.38 -9.68
C LEU A 159 5.72 -10.54 -11.03
N ASN A 160 6.00 -11.61 -11.77
CA ASN A 160 5.28 -11.92 -12.99
C ASN A 160 3.80 -12.21 -12.72
N GLU A 161 3.46 -12.87 -11.60
CA GLU A 161 2.07 -13.13 -11.23
C GLU A 161 1.30 -11.84 -10.96
N VAL A 162 1.93 -10.88 -10.25
CA VAL A 162 1.39 -9.52 -10.07
C VAL A 162 1.19 -8.84 -11.43
N ALA A 163 2.15 -8.96 -12.35
CA ALA A 163 2.03 -8.40 -13.69
C ALA A 163 0.86 -9.03 -14.47
N VAL A 164 0.62 -10.34 -14.36
CA VAL A 164 -0.54 -11.01 -14.99
C VAL A 164 -1.86 -10.40 -14.49
N VAL A 165 -2.00 -10.15 -13.19
CA VAL A 165 -3.19 -9.46 -12.65
C VAL A 165 -3.32 -8.05 -13.22
N CYS A 166 -2.23 -7.29 -13.21
CA CYS A 166 -2.17 -5.91 -13.69
C CYS A 166 -2.43 -5.78 -15.20
N GLU A 167 -2.16 -6.82 -15.99
CA GLU A 167 -2.49 -6.86 -17.43
C GLU A 167 -3.92 -7.36 -17.65
N THR A 168 -4.33 -8.39 -16.92
CA THR A 168 -5.63 -9.05 -17.08
C THR A 168 -6.76 -8.09 -16.76
N LEU A 169 -6.76 -7.48 -15.58
CA LEU A 169 -7.87 -6.66 -15.12
C LEU A 169 -8.20 -5.50 -16.08
N PRO A 170 -7.26 -4.61 -16.47
CA PRO A 170 -7.56 -3.53 -17.39
C PRO A 170 -7.79 -3.98 -18.83
N SER A 171 -7.41 -5.22 -19.21
CA SER A 171 -7.76 -5.80 -20.52
C SER A 171 -9.21 -6.27 -20.58
N GLN A 172 -9.78 -6.68 -19.44
CA GLN A 172 -11.13 -7.22 -19.37
C GLN A 172 -12.15 -6.16 -18.95
N TYR A 173 -11.77 -5.22 -18.09
CA TYR A 173 -12.70 -4.32 -17.43
C TYR A 173 -12.38 -2.86 -17.67
N ARG A 174 -13.41 -2.02 -17.60
CA ARG A 174 -13.24 -0.56 -17.53
C ARG A 174 -12.99 -0.17 -16.09
N LEU A 175 -11.76 0.24 -15.82
CA LEU A 175 -11.25 0.51 -14.49
C LEU A 175 -10.84 1.97 -14.35
N ILE A 176 -10.99 2.50 -13.15
CA ILE A 176 -10.55 3.84 -12.77
C ILE A 176 -9.74 3.75 -11.47
N SER A 177 -8.64 4.50 -11.40
CA SER A 177 -7.91 4.77 -10.16
C SER A 177 -7.87 6.28 -9.98
N ASN A 178 -8.22 6.75 -8.78
CA ASN A 178 -8.24 8.17 -8.43
C ASN A 178 -7.47 8.42 -7.12
N THR A 179 -7.54 9.64 -6.59
CA THR A 179 -6.83 10.06 -5.39
C THR A 179 -7.20 9.27 -4.11
N SER A 180 -8.37 8.61 -4.10
CA SER A 180 -8.78 7.72 -3.01
C SER A 180 -8.21 6.30 -3.12
N CYS A 181 -7.71 5.91 -4.29
CA CYS A 181 -7.10 4.60 -4.52
C CYS A 181 -5.62 4.59 -4.14
N SER A 182 -5.15 3.45 -3.65
CA SER A 182 -3.79 3.21 -3.18
C SER A 182 -3.23 1.91 -3.75
N THR A 183 -1.91 1.76 -3.66
CA THR A 183 -1.25 0.44 -3.81
C THR A 183 -0.45 0.17 -2.56
N HIS A 184 -0.88 -0.84 -1.79
CA HIS A 184 -0.18 -1.25 -0.58
C HIS A 184 0.81 -2.36 -0.88
N VAL A 185 1.96 -2.31 -0.21
CA VAL A 185 2.91 -3.41 -0.19
C VAL A 185 3.13 -3.82 1.26
N HIS A 186 2.94 -5.09 1.55
CA HIS A 186 3.24 -5.69 2.84
C HIS A 186 4.49 -6.52 2.69
N VAL A 187 5.54 -6.23 3.46
CA VAL A 187 6.78 -7.01 3.45
C VAL A 187 6.91 -7.80 4.76
N GLY A 188 7.13 -9.10 4.66
CA GLY A 188 7.26 -10.03 5.78
C GLY A 188 8.51 -10.89 5.68
N ASN A 189 8.71 -11.72 6.69
CA ASN A 189 9.76 -12.74 6.74
C ASN A 189 9.10 -14.10 7.00
N GLY A 190 8.19 -14.49 6.10
CA GLY A 190 7.27 -15.59 6.33
C GLY A 190 6.49 -15.40 7.63
N THR A 191 6.45 -16.43 8.47
CA THR A 191 5.78 -16.41 9.78
C THR A 191 6.69 -15.98 10.93
N LEU A 192 7.99 -15.72 10.67
CA LEU A 192 8.97 -15.39 11.72
C LEU A 192 8.83 -13.95 12.24
N GLY A 193 8.26 -13.06 11.43
CA GLY A 193 8.27 -11.63 11.70
C GLY A 193 9.69 -11.06 11.72
N PHE A 194 9.88 -9.99 12.48
CA PHE A 194 11.13 -9.24 12.51
C PHE A 194 11.61 -9.00 13.94
N THR A 195 12.93 -8.99 14.12
CA THR A 195 13.53 -8.66 15.42
C THR A 195 13.50 -7.16 15.69
N LEU A 196 13.51 -6.77 16.96
CA LEU A 196 13.53 -5.35 17.31
C LEU A 196 14.75 -4.56 16.76
N PRO A 197 15.99 -5.07 16.78
CA PRO A 197 17.13 -4.36 16.18
C PRO A 197 16.91 -4.05 14.69
N TYR A 198 16.32 -5.00 13.97
CA TYR A 198 15.93 -4.83 12.57
C TYR A 198 14.88 -3.73 12.42
N LEU A 199 13.81 -3.78 13.22
CA LEU A 199 12.72 -2.81 13.13
C LEU A 199 13.18 -1.41 13.49
N ARG A 200 14.08 -1.26 14.47
CA ARG A 200 14.72 0.02 14.78
C ARG A 200 15.47 0.56 13.58
N ASN A 201 16.26 -0.26 12.89
CA ASN A 201 17.00 0.17 11.71
C ASN A 201 16.05 0.68 10.62
N LEU A 202 15.04 -0.12 10.27
CA LEU A 202 14.08 0.24 9.22
C LEU A 202 13.32 1.52 9.59
N MET A 203 12.71 1.55 10.78
CA MET A 203 11.89 2.70 11.18
C MET A 203 12.72 3.95 11.43
N ALA A 204 13.97 3.83 11.87
CA ALA A 204 14.89 4.97 11.97
C ALA A 204 15.20 5.56 10.59
N MET A 205 15.44 4.70 9.59
CA MET A 205 15.69 5.12 8.21
C MET A 205 14.46 5.79 7.60
N LEU A 206 13.29 5.16 7.73
CA LEU A 206 12.02 5.73 7.25
C LEU A 206 11.72 7.06 7.96
N TRP A 207 11.90 7.15 9.28
CA TRP A 207 11.74 8.40 10.02
C TRP A 207 12.68 9.51 9.55
N ALA A 208 13.96 9.21 9.36
CA ALA A 208 14.96 10.20 9.01
C ALA A 208 14.78 10.73 7.58
N PHE A 209 14.36 9.85 6.66
CA PHE A 209 14.28 10.14 5.24
C PHE A 209 12.86 10.21 4.67
N GLU A 210 11.82 10.20 5.51
CA GLU A 210 10.43 10.33 5.07
C GLU A 210 10.23 11.53 4.12
N PRO A 211 10.72 12.75 4.40
CA PRO A 211 10.55 13.88 3.47
C PRO A 211 11.16 13.65 2.09
N GLN A 212 12.27 12.91 2.01
CA GLN A 212 12.92 12.57 0.75
C GLN A 212 12.18 11.45 0.03
N LEU A 213 11.78 10.40 0.76
CA LEU A 213 11.03 9.27 0.20
C LEU A 213 9.66 9.72 -0.32
N ASP A 214 9.03 10.68 0.35
CA ASP A 214 7.78 11.30 -0.09
C ASP A 214 7.87 11.89 -1.50
N THR A 215 9.04 12.38 -1.91
CA THR A 215 9.23 12.92 -3.27
C THR A 215 9.02 11.88 -4.39
N LEU A 216 9.08 10.59 -4.08
CA LEU A 216 8.80 9.51 -5.03
C LEU A 216 7.31 9.44 -5.40
N HIS A 217 6.44 10.00 -4.56
CA HIS A 217 5.00 9.90 -4.68
C HIS A 217 4.41 11.15 -5.35
N PRO A 218 3.26 11.01 -6.03
CA PRO A 218 2.51 12.18 -6.52
C PRO A 218 1.99 13.04 -5.36
N ASN A 219 1.67 14.31 -5.65
CA ASN A 219 1.35 15.29 -4.60
C ASN A 219 0.13 14.87 -3.77
N HIS A 220 -0.88 14.24 -4.37
CA HIS A 220 -2.06 13.77 -3.65
C HIS A 220 -1.78 12.62 -2.66
N ARG A 221 -0.58 12.03 -2.69
CA ARG A 221 -0.14 10.98 -1.77
C ARG A 221 0.87 11.47 -0.73
N VAL A 222 1.33 12.72 -0.80
CA VAL A 222 2.32 13.29 0.12
C VAL A 222 1.60 14.17 1.17
N GLY A 223 2.00 14.06 2.44
CA GLY A 223 1.39 14.79 3.56
C GLY A 223 0.16 14.08 4.16
N PRO A 224 -0.62 14.74 5.04
CA PRO A 224 -1.80 14.12 5.63
C PRO A 224 -2.91 13.93 4.61
N THR A 225 -2.99 12.74 4.01
CA THR A 225 -4.25 12.29 3.44
C THR A 225 -5.08 11.55 4.50
N ARG A 226 -6.30 11.16 4.12
CA ARG A 226 -7.21 10.38 4.97
C ARG A 226 -6.59 9.05 5.43
N TYR A 227 -5.69 8.45 4.63
CA TYR A 227 -5.25 7.05 4.80
C TYR A 227 -3.74 6.79 4.68
N ASN A 228 -2.88 7.81 4.78
CA ASN A 228 -1.41 7.62 4.72
C ASN A 228 -0.60 8.59 5.61
N GLY A 229 -0.97 8.73 6.88
CA GLY A 229 -0.33 9.68 7.79
C GLY A 229 1.20 9.59 7.88
N SER A 230 1.89 10.74 7.82
CA SER A 230 3.34 10.83 8.02
C SER A 230 3.77 10.35 9.41
N LEU A 231 4.85 9.59 9.47
CA LEU A 231 5.54 9.20 10.70
C LEU A 231 5.97 10.42 11.51
N ARG A 232 6.60 11.42 10.88
CA ARG A 232 7.11 12.61 11.56
C ARG A 232 6.00 13.53 12.07
N GLU A 233 4.86 13.54 11.39
CA GLU A 233 3.80 14.50 11.66
C GLU A 233 2.64 13.93 12.47
N HIS A 234 2.28 12.67 12.26
CA HIS A 234 1.00 12.10 12.73
C HIS A 234 1.16 10.92 13.68
N SER A 235 2.35 10.34 13.81
CA SER A 235 2.59 9.32 14.84
C SER A 235 2.52 9.91 16.26
N LYS A 236 2.29 9.07 17.29
CA LYS A 236 2.35 9.49 18.69
C LYS A 236 3.68 10.18 19.02
N LEU A 237 4.79 9.69 18.46
CA LEU A 237 6.11 10.30 18.60
C LEU A 237 6.17 11.67 17.92
N GLY A 238 5.75 11.77 16.65
CA GLY A 238 5.74 13.01 15.88
C GLY A 238 4.97 14.13 16.58
N LEU A 239 3.72 13.85 16.98
CA LEU A 239 2.86 14.79 17.71
C LEU A 239 3.47 15.21 19.06
N LYS A 240 4.12 14.28 19.77
CA LYS A 240 4.80 14.57 21.04
C LYS A 240 6.02 15.46 20.85
N LEU A 241 6.77 15.31 19.76
CA LEU A 241 7.90 16.19 19.46
C LEU A 241 7.42 17.60 19.11
N GLN A 242 6.40 17.71 18.24
CA GLN A 242 5.81 18.99 17.86
C GLN A 242 5.29 19.78 19.06
N SER A 243 4.50 19.14 19.93
CA SER A 243 3.98 19.78 21.15
C SER A 243 5.06 20.28 22.11
N ARG A 244 6.30 19.79 21.97
CA ARG A 244 7.46 20.17 22.79
C ARG A 244 8.47 21.03 22.04
N GLY A 245 8.23 21.36 20.77
CA GLY A 245 9.20 22.08 19.93
C GLY A 245 10.51 21.33 19.72
N LEU A 246 10.48 19.99 19.70
CA LEU A 246 11.65 19.14 19.50
C LEU A 246 11.80 18.76 18.03
N ASN A 247 13.03 18.58 17.57
CA ASN A 247 13.35 18.23 16.18
C ASN A 247 13.32 16.71 15.94
N ALA A 248 13.45 16.31 14.67
CA ALA A 248 13.41 14.90 14.29
C ALA A 248 14.62 14.09 14.74
N THR A 249 15.77 14.72 15.02
CA THR A 249 16.93 14.03 15.62
C THR A 249 16.58 13.45 16.99
N VAL A 250 15.76 14.14 17.80
CA VAL A 250 15.28 13.60 19.08
C VAL A 250 14.34 12.40 18.86
N GLY A 251 13.51 12.44 17.82
CA GLY A 251 12.69 11.30 17.41
C GLY A 251 13.52 10.09 16.97
N LEU A 252 14.55 10.33 16.16
CA LEU A 252 15.49 9.31 15.71
C LEU A 252 16.18 8.62 16.90
N GLN A 253 16.65 9.40 17.88
CA GLN A 253 17.21 8.86 19.11
C GLN A 253 16.20 7.99 19.87
N ARG A 254 14.96 8.46 20.01
CA ARG A 254 13.89 7.73 20.71
C ARG A 254 13.56 6.39 20.04
N ILE A 255 13.58 6.32 18.71
CA ILE A 255 13.38 5.07 17.96
C ILE A 255 14.47 4.06 18.31
N PHE A 256 15.74 4.45 18.26
CA PHE A 256 16.84 3.54 18.58
C PHE A 256 16.88 3.09 20.04
N GLU A 257 16.38 3.92 20.96
CA GLU A 257 16.33 3.59 22.39
C GLU A 257 15.36 2.46 22.70
N SER A 258 14.40 2.16 21.80
CA SER A 258 13.49 1.00 21.88
C SER A 258 12.90 0.83 23.26
N LYS A 259 12.42 -0.32 23.72
CA LYS A 259 13.17 -1.50 24.19
C LYS A 259 12.51 -2.81 23.78
N GLU A 260 11.24 -2.72 23.38
CA GLU A 260 10.39 -3.82 22.93
C GLU A 260 9.73 -3.47 21.58
N VAL A 261 9.28 -4.49 20.84
CA VAL A 261 8.54 -4.29 19.57
C VAL A 261 7.27 -3.49 19.80
N ASN A 262 6.47 -3.83 20.82
CA ASN A 262 5.22 -3.15 21.12
C ASN A 262 5.43 -1.66 21.47
N GLU A 263 6.53 -1.32 22.14
CA GLU A 263 6.87 0.09 22.42
C GLU A 263 7.19 0.84 21.12
N LEU A 264 7.92 0.21 20.20
CA LEU A 264 8.22 0.81 18.90
C LEU A 264 6.96 0.97 18.05
N VAL A 265 6.09 -0.04 18.02
CA VAL A 265 4.78 0.04 17.35
C VAL A 265 3.95 1.17 17.94
N ASP A 266 3.84 1.25 19.27
CA ASP A 266 3.01 2.25 19.94
C ASP A 266 3.43 3.69 19.57
N ILE A 267 4.71 4.01 19.71
CA ILE A 267 5.19 5.38 19.47
C ILE A 267 5.11 5.79 17.99
N LEU A 268 5.16 4.83 17.05
CA LEU A 268 5.09 5.09 15.61
C LEU A 268 3.68 4.96 15.02
N SER A 269 2.72 4.45 15.79
CA SER A 269 1.31 4.39 15.41
C SER A 269 0.63 5.74 15.61
N ARG A 270 -0.56 5.89 15.03
CA ARG A 270 -1.45 7.02 15.32
C ARG A 270 -2.00 6.97 16.76
N PRO A 271 -2.43 8.11 17.33
CA PRO A 271 -3.25 8.14 18.54
C PRO A 271 -4.60 7.40 18.39
N ASN A 272 -5.04 6.69 19.42
CA ASN A 272 -6.32 5.96 19.41
C ASN A 272 -7.53 6.91 19.34
N TYR A 273 -7.45 8.08 19.98
CA TYR A 273 -8.58 9.02 20.15
C TYR A 273 -8.74 10.07 19.04
N GLN A 274 -8.15 9.85 17.86
CA GLN A 274 -8.35 10.77 16.74
C GLN A 274 -9.61 10.39 15.96
N GLN A 275 -10.66 11.21 16.10
CA GLN A 275 -11.83 11.22 15.20
C GLN A 275 -11.52 11.92 13.86
N ARG A 276 -10.29 12.41 13.68
CA ARG A 276 -9.87 13.17 12.50
C ARG A 276 -8.74 12.46 11.77
N PRO A 277 -8.66 12.60 10.44
CA PRO A 277 -7.54 12.13 9.64
C PRO A 277 -6.16 12.51 10.20
N PRO A 278 -5.13 11.69 9.93
CA PRO A 278 -5.18 10.45 9.15
C PRO A 278 -5.70 9.25 9.98
N TYR A 279 -6.48 8.36 9.37
CA TYR A 279 -7.01 7.15 10.04
C TYR A 279 -6.01 5.99 10.04
N THR A 280 -4.97 6.06 9.22
CA THR A 280 -3.89 5.06 9.11
C THR A 280 -2.55 5.76 8.84
N MET A 281 -1.44 5.07 9.08
CA MET A 281 -0.09 5.59 8.84
C MET A 281 0.41 5.19 7.45
N GLY A 282 1.20 6.03 6.79
CA GLY A 282 1.82 5.71 5.49
C GLY A 282 2.82 4.56 5.57
N TYR A 283 3.52 4.45 6.69
CA TYR A 283 4.32 3.29 7.07
C TYR A 283 3.75 2.70 8.37
N SER A 284 3.38 1.41 8.34
CA SER A 284 2.73 0.75 9.47
C SER A 284 3.45 -0.53 9.86
N ILE A 285 3.67 -0.69 11.16
CA ILE A 285 4.24 -1.91 11.77
C ILE A 285 3.25 -2.55 12.75
N ILE A 286 1.98 -2.18 12.70
CA ILE A 286 0.95 -2.62 13.65
C ILE A 286 0.76 -4.13 13.67
N ASN A 287 0.93 -4.77 12.51
CA ASN A 287 0.84 -6.22 12.33
C ASN A 287 1.95 -6.98 13.12
N LEU A 288 3.00 -6.29 13.54
CA LEU A 288 4.11 -6.87 14.31
C LEU A 288 3.89 -6.86 15.83
N MET A 289 2.76 -6.34 16.32
CA MET A 289 2.40 -6.40 17.75
C MET A 289 2.50 -7.83 18.30
N GLU A 290 3.19 -7.97 19.42
CA GLU A 290 3.37 -9.21 20.17
C GLU A 290 2.32 -9.33 21.27
N LYS A 291 1.79 -10.54 21.50
CA LYS A 291 0.77 -10.80 22.54
C LYS A 291 1.38 -10.67 23.93
N GLY A 292 0.69 -10.00 24.86
CA GLY A 292 0.96 -10.10 26.31
C GLY A 292 1.57 -8.88 27.01
N THR A 293 1.48 -7.67 26.46
CA THR A 293 1.82 -6.43 27.20
C THR A 293 0.57 -5.81 27.88
N PRO A 294 0.69 -5.17 29.07
CA PRO A 294 -0.46 -4.76 29.88
C PRO A 294 -1.45 -3.79 29.22
N ASP A 295 -1.01 -3.03 28.21
CA ASP A 295 -1.83 -2.00 27.53
C ASP A 295 -2.32 -2.44 26.13
N SER A 296 -2.03 -3.68 25.68
CA SER A 296 -2.28 -4.13 24.30
C SER A 296 -3.64 -4.82 24.07
N TYR A 297 -4.64 -4.55 24.91
CA TYR A 297 -5.93 -5.23 24.87
C TYR A 297 -6.97 -4.21 25.35
N GLU A 298 -7.56 -3.41 24.47
CA GLU A 298 -8.95 -3.65 24.02
C GLU A 298 -9.29 -3.02 22.64
N ASP A 299 -8.43 -2.17 22.07
CA ASP A 299 -8.79 -1.30 20.92
C ASP A 299 -8.20 -1.70 19.56
N PHE A 300 -7.23 -2.62 19.53
CA PHE A 300 -6.70 -3.10 18.27
C PHE A 300 -7.53 -4.30 17.84
N LEU A 301 -8.38 -4.08 16.82
CA LEU A 301 -9.00 -5.13 16.00
C LEU A 301 -8.01 -6.30 15.92
N GLU A 302 -8.44 -7.45 16.43
CA GLU A 302 -7.62 -8.65 16.66
C GLU A 302 -6.49 -8.74 15.63
N ALA A 303 -5.27 -8.34 16.01
CA ALA A 303 -4.14 -8.36 15.08
C ALA A 303 -4.10 -9.76 14.44
N GLU A 304 -4.30 -9.83 13.12
CA GLU A 304 -4.42 -11.10 12.42
C GLU A 304 -3.17 -11.92 12.77
N PRO A 305 -3.30 -13.02 13.53
CA PRO A 305 -2.17 -13.64 14.20
C PRO A 305 -1.12 -14.19 13.24
N THR A 306 -1.44 -14.24 11.94
CA THR A 306 -0.63 -14.72 10.83
C THR A 306 0.04 -13.60 10.01
N LYS A 307 -0.47 -12.36 10.03
CA LYS A 307 0.11 -11.24 9.28
C LYS A 307 1.23 -10.61 10.12
N LYS A 308 2.49 -10.91 9.79
CA LYS A 308 3.69 -10.34 10.44
C LYS A 308 4.49 -9.50 9.44
N THR A 309 3.95 -8.34 9.09
CA THR A 309 4.47 -7.51 8.00
C THR A 309 4.70 -6.06 8.39
N VAL A 310 5.63 -5.42 7.68
CA VAL A 310 5.71 -3.97 7.54
C VAL A 310 4.85 -3.59 6.35
N GLU A 311 3.96 -2.64 6.52
CA GLU A 311 3.02 -2.20 5.49
C GLU A 311 3.40 -0.79 4.99
N PHE A 312 3.43 -0.65 3.68
CA PHE A 312 3.73 0.57 2.95
C PHE A 312 2.50 1.03 2.17
N ARG A 313 1.94 2.19 2.51
CA ARG A 313 0.63 2.69 2.02
C ARG A 313 0.70 3.98 1.20
N LEU A 314 1.90 4.37 0.74
CA LEU A 314 2.10 5.70 0.14
C LEU A 314 1.91 5.74 -1.38
N HIS A 315 2.03 4.60 -2.08
CA HIS A 315 1.95 4.59 -3.54
C HIS A 315 0.52 4.90 -4.03
N GLU A 316 0.42 5.65 -5.13
CA GLU A 316 -0.85 5.93 -5.80
C GLU A 316 -1.49 4.63 -6.31
N GLY A 317 -2.82 4.58 -6.30
CA GLY A 317 -3.55 3.49 -6.92
C GLY A 317 -3.27 3.41 -8.41
N THR A 318 -2.79 2.26 -8.88
CA THR A 318 -2.49 2.00 -10.28
C THR A 318 -2.62 0.52 -10.59
N LEU A 319 -2.70 0.19 -11.88
CA LEU A 319 -2.56 -1.17 -12.42
C LEU A 319 -1.41 -1.23 -13.45
N ASP A 320 -0.50 -0.24 -13.42
CA ASP A 320 0.73 -0.27 -14.21
C ASP A 320 1.71 -1.29 -13.60
N ALA A 321 1.92 -2.39 -14.31
CA ALA A 321 2.74 -3.51 -13.83
C ALA A 321 4.19 -3.11 -13.55
N GLU A 322 4.76 -2.17 -14.32
CA GLU A 322 6.13 -1.69 -14.10
C GLU A 322 6.20 -0.87 -12.81
N ALA A 323 5.28 0.09 -12.62
CA ALA A 323 5.21 0.92 -11.43
C ALA A 323 5.06 0.09 -10.15
N ILE A 324 4.13 -0.88 -10.15
CA ILE A 324 3.90 -1.77 -9.00
C ILE A 324 5.13 -2.65 -8.75
N THR A 325 5.74 -3.20 -9.79
CA THR A 325 6.96 -3.99 -9.66
C THR A 325 8.10 -3.19 -9.02
N GLN A 326 8.31 -1.95 -9.46
CA GLN A 326 9.35 -1.09 -8.91
C GLN A 326 9.06 -0.68 -7.47
N TRP A 327 7.78 -0.46 -7.14
CA TRP A 327 7.37 -0.20 -5.76
C TRP A 327 7.62 -1.40 -4.84
N ILE A 328 7.22 -2.61 -5.24
CA ILE A 328 7.51 -3.84 -4.49
C ILE A 328 9.02 -4.01 -4.28
N ARG A 329 9.81 -3.83 -5.35
CA ARG A 329 11.28 -3.93 -5.28
C ARG A 329 11.87 -2.95 -4.28
N LEU A 330 11.40 -1.69 -4.29
CA LEU A 330 11.87 -0.68 -3.36
C LEU A 330 11.51 -1.04 -1.91
N CYS A 331 10.24 -1.39 -1.64
CA CYS A 331 9.80 -1.78 -0.29
C CYS A 331 10.60 -2.97 0.26
N VAL A 332 10.74 -4.03 -0.53
CA VAL A 332 11.53 -5.21 -0.15
C VAL A 332 13.00 -4.84 0.04
N GLY A 333 13.57 -4.05 -0.87
CA GLY A 333 14.97 -3.64 -0.80
C GLY A 333 15.33 -2.77 0.40
N LEU A 334 14.43 -1.85 0.82
CA LEU A 334 14.59 -1.08 2.05
C LEU A 334 14.57 -1.98 3.29
N VAL A 335 13.71 -3.00 3.27
CA VAL A 335 13.63 -4.02 4.32
C VAL A 335 14.92 -4.84 4.35
N GLU A 336 15.39 -5.39 3.22
CA GLU A 336 16.67 -6.11 3.14
C GLU A 336 17.85 -5.28 3.65
N PHE A 337 17.95 -4.02 3.22
CA PHE A 337 19.01 -3.11 3.67
C PHE A 337 19.02 -2.93 5.19
N ALA A 338 17.84 -2.75 5.80
CA ALA A 338 17.72 -2.59 7.25
C ALA A 338 18.17 -3.83 8.04
N GLU A 339 18.08 -5.02 7.44
CA GLU A 339 18.58 -6.28 8.01
C GLU A 339 20.09 -6.42 7.92
N GLU A 340 20.68 -5.99 6.81
CA GLU A 340 22.12 -6.15 6.57
C GLU A 340 22.96 -5.08 7.24
N VAL A 341 22.40 -3.87 7.41
CA VAL A 341 23.16 -2.72 7.88
C VAL A 341 23.51 -2.84 9.37
N ARG A 342 24.77 -2.55 9.69
CA ARG A 342 25.22 -2.48 11.09
C ARG A 342 24.57 -1.26 11.78
N PRO A 343 23.95 -1.43 12.97
CA PRO A 343 23.26 -0.33 13.65
C PRO A 343 24.11 0.93 13.86
N ASP A 344 25.40 0.80 14.21
CA ASP A 344 26.28 1.95 14.43
C ASP A 344 26.57 2.73 13.14
N ASN A 345 26.74 2.02 12.02
CA ASN A 345 26.95 2.62 10.71
C ASN A 345 25.68 3.34 10.24
N LEU A 346 24.52 2.68 10.40
CA LEU A 346 23.24 3.27 10.08
C LEU A 346 23.00 4.53 10.91
N ARG A 347 23.14 4.46 12.24
CA ARG A 347 22.98 5.61 13.12
C ARG A 347 23.84 6.78 12.69
N THR A 348 25.13 6.55 12.44
CA THR A 348 26.05 7.61 12.00
C THR A 348 25.58 8.26 10.70
N TRP A 349 25.14 7.44 9.74
CA TRP A 349 24.61 7.93 8.46
C TRP A 349 23.33 8.76 8.64
N LEU A 350 22.36 8.26 9.42
CA LEU A 350 21.10 8.96 9.67
C LEU A 350 21.32 10.27 10.44
N GLU A 351 22.15 10.28 11.48
CA GLU A 351 22.47 11.49 12.25
C GLU A 351 23.22 12.54 11.42
N THR A 352 23.97 12.11 10.40
CA THR A 352 24.69 13.01 9.48
C THR A 352 23.75 13.71 8.50
N TYR A 353 22.71 13.01 8.01
CA TYR A 353 21.92 13.46 6.87
C TYR A 353 20.44 13.78 7.18
N ILE A 354 19.96 13.52 8.39
CA ILE A 354 18.60 13.93 8.80
C ILE A 354 18.46 15.46 8.71
N ASP A 355 17.35 15.92 8.12
CA ASP A 355 17.06 17.34 7.88
C ASP A 355 18.15 18.09 7.06
N THR A 356 18.85 17.38 6.16
CA THR A 356 19.80 17.96 5.18
C THR A 356 19.26 17.91 3.75
N ASP A 357 20.05 18.38 2.79
CA ASP A 357 19.77 18.31 1.35
C ASP A 357 20.11 16.95 0.71
N TYR A 358 20.45 15.94 1.51
CA TYR A 358 20.63 14.56 1.06
C TYR A 358 19.34 14.09 0.38
N ASN A 359 19.40 13.82 -0.91
CA ASN A 359 18.21 13.62 -1.73
C ASN A 359 17.85 12.14 -1.91
N VAL A 360 16.65 11.88 -2.45
CA VAL A 360 16.12 10.53 -2.61
C VAL A 360 16.98 9.63 -3.49
N MET A 361 17.63 10.17 -4.53
CA MET A 361 18.52 9.39 -5.39
C MET A 361 19.75 8.89 -4.63
N GLN A 362 20.33 9.74 -3.78
CA GLN A 362 21.44 9.36 -2.93
C GLN A 362 21.03 8.33 -1.86
N ILE A 363 19.77 8.36 -1.40
CA ILE A 363 19.22 7.34 -0.50
C ILE A 363 19.10 6.01 -1.25
N LEU A 364 18.54 6.00 -2.46
CA LEU A 364 18.39 4.78 -3.27
C LEU A 364 19.74 4.16 -3.62
N GLU A 365 20.74 4.96 -3.96
CA GLU A 365 22.12 4.48 -4.17
C GLU A 365 22.72 3.89 -2.88
N ALA A 366 22.62 4.59 -1.75
CA ALA A 366 23.19 4.15 -0.48
C ALA A 366 22.53 2.87 0.06
N THR A 367 21.23 2.69 -0.21
CA THR A 367 20.45 1.50 0.12
C THR A 367 20.54 0.40 -0.93
N LYS A 368 21.40 0.57 -1.95
CA LYS A 368 21.67 -0.38 -3.04
C LYS A 368 20.44 -0.74 -3.88
N GLN A 369 19.64 0.26 -4.25
CA GLN A 369 18.41 0.13 -5.04
C GLN A 369 18.57 0.69 -6.48
N PRO A 370 19.50 0.19 -7.31
CA PRO A 370 19.81 0.81 -8.60
C PRO A 370 18.65 0.79 -9.60
N GLN A 371 17.82 -0.27 -9.59
CA GLN A 371 16.66 -0.38 -10.48
C GLN A 371 15.57 0.64 -10.11
N ALA A 372 15.30 0.78 -8.81
CA ALA A 372 14.36 1.79 -8.32
C ALA A 372 14.90 3.20 -8.60
N ALA A 373 16.20 3.44 -8.42
CA ALA A 373 16.84 4.71 -8.76
C ALA A 373 16.61 5.07 -10.23
N GLU A 374 16.95 4.19 -11.17
CA GLU A 374 16.75 4.44 -12.61
C GLU A 374 15.28 4.74 -12.95
N TYR A 375 14.35 3.96 -12.39
CA TYR A 375 12.92 4.16 -12.62
C TYR A 375 12.42 5.50 -12.06
N TYR A 376 12.72 5.81 -10.81
CA TYR A 376 12.22 7.01 -10.15
C TYR A 376 12.91 8.28 -10.64
N GLU A 377 14.17 8.23 -11.07
CA GLU A 377 14.83 9.36 -11.73
C GLU A 377 14.04 9.80 -12.98
N LYS A 378 13.65 8.83 -13.81
CA LYS A 378 12.81 9.09 -14.98
C LYS A 378 11.45 9.65 -14.57
N LYS A 379 10.80 9.10 -13.54
CA LYS A 379 9.48 9.58 -13.08
C LYS A 379 9.52 10.99 -12.51
N LEU A 380 10.56 11.32 -11.75
CA LEU A 380 10.79 12.67 -11.23
C LEU A 380 11.02 13.67 -12.38
N ALA A 381 11.81 13.30 -13.39
CA ALA A 381 12.02 14.11 -14.57
C ALA A 381 10.71 14.32 -15.38
N GLU A 382 9.90 13.27 -15.54
CA GLU A 382 8.58 13.34 -16.18
C GLU A 382 7.65 14.31 -15.43
N ARG A 383 7.58 14.23 -14.09
CA ARG A 383 6.76 15.14 -13.28
C ARG A 383 7.27 16.58 -13.36
N ALA A 384 8.59 16.80 -13.26
CA ALA A 384 9.18 18.12 -13.36
C ALA A 384 8.91 18.79 -14.73
N ALA A 385 8.90 18.00 -15.81
CA ALA A 385 8.60 18.50 -17.16
C ALA A 385 7.12 18.88 -17.36
N ARG A 386 6.19 18.26 -16.63
CA ARG A 386 4.74 18.56 -16.70
C ARG A 386 4.37 19.87 -16.01
N GLY A 387 5.16 20.32 -15.03
CA GLY A 387 4.91 21.53 -14.24
C GLY A 387 3.88 21.31 -13.11
N PRO A 388 3.65 22.34 -12.27
CA PRO A 388 2.82 22.23 -11.06
C PRO A 388 1.29 22.21 -11.31
N ASP A 389 0.84 22.44 -12.55
CA ASP A 389 -0.57 22.69 -12.88
C ASP A 389 -1.05 21.83 -14.07
N THR A 390 -0.75 20.53 -14.01
CA THR A 390 -1.53 19.57 -14.79
C THR A 390 -2.09 18.58 -13.80
N SER A 391 -3.39 18.74 -13.54
CA SER A 391 -4.27 17.72 -12.98
C SER A 391 -3.69 16.33 -13.23
N GLU A 392 -3.43 15.58 -12.16
CA GLU A 392 -2.85 14.26 -12.28
C GLU A 392 -3.89 13.40 -13.00
N ARG A 393 -3.73 13.32 -14.33
CA ARG A 393 -4.63 12.56 -15.19
C ARG A 393 -4.68 11.16 -14.60
N ILE A 394 -5.86 10.80 -14.10
CA ILE A 394 -6.37 9.44 -13.99
C ILE A 394 -5.66 8.61 -15.06
N ALA A 395 -5.03 7.51 -14.63
CA ALA A 395 -4.33 6.58 -15.51
C ALA A 395 -5.08 6.43 -16.86
N PRO A 396 -4.38 6.29 -18.01
CA PRO A 396 -4.90 6.55 -19.36
C PRO A 396 -6.05 5.65 -19.86
N ASN A 397 -6.76 4.97 -18.97
CA ASN A 397 -7.83 4.04 -19.26
C ASN A 397 -9.25 4.64 -19.14
N TYR A 398 -9.39 5.93 -18.87
CA TYR A 398 -10.66 6.66 -19.04
C TYR A 398 -10.43 8.13 -19.38
N HIS A 399 -10.75 8.54 -20.61
CA HIS A 399 -10.92 9.96 -20.92
C HIS A 399 -12.26 10.40 -20.33
N VAL A 400 -12.23 10.94 -19.11
CA VAL A 400 -13.37 11.68 -18.58
C VAL A 400 -13.39 13.01 -19.32
N ASP A 401 -14.09 13.07 -20.46
CA ASP A 401 -14.35 14.32 -21.13
C ASP A 401 -15.21 15.19 -20.19
N HIS A 402 -14.57 16.23 -19.64
CA HIS A 402 -15.18 17.40 -18.98
C HIS A 402 -15.71 17.28 -17.54
N LEU A 403 -15.08 16.48 -16.66
CA LEU A 403 -15.19 16.75 -15.22
C LEU A 403 -13.84 17.25 -14.71
N GLU A 404 -13.82 18.52 -14.30
CA GLU A 404 -12.67 19.10 -13.62
C GLU A 404 -12.38 18.27 -12.36
N GLU A 405 -11.11 17.95 -12.13
CA GLU A 405 -10.60 17.27 -10.93
C GLU A 405 -11.15 17.90 -9.63
N SER A 406 -11.41 19.21 -9.67
CA SER A 406 -12.09 19.98 -8.63
C SER A 406 -13.45 19.42 -8.25
N MET A 407 -14.26 18.92 -9.19
CA MET A 407 -15.57 18.34 -8.91
C MET A 407 -15.48 16.95 -8.28
N ILE A 408 -14.45 16.18 -8.60
CA ILE A 408 -14.20 14.87 -7.98
C ILE A 408 -13.72 15.08 -6.55
N ASP A 409 -12.75 15.98 -6.35
CA ASP A 409 -12.22 16.30 -5.02
C ASP A 409 -13.27 17.02 -4.15
N ASP A 410 -14.07 17.93 -4.71
CA ASP A 410 -15.18 18.58 -4.00
C ASP A 410 -16.28 17.56 -3.67
N TYR A 411 -16.59 16.62 -4.57
CA TYR A 411 -17.55 15.54 -4.29
C TYR A 411 -17.02 14.56 -3.22
N ILE A 412 -15.74 14.18 -3.27
CA ILE A 412 -15.10 13.35 -2.24
C ILE A 412 -15.08 14.09 -0.90
N ARG A 413 -14.84 15.41 -0.90
CA ARG A 413 -14.91 16.25 0.30
C ARG A 413 -16.34 16.31 0.86
N GLU A 414 -17.33 16.61 0.03
CA GLU A 414 -18.75 16.70 0.41
C GLU A 414 -19.31 15.36 0.90
N LEU A 415 -18.94 14.24 0.26
CA LEU A 415 -19.27 12.90 0.75
C LEU A 415 -18.56 12.55 2.06
N GLY A 416 -17.30 12.98 2.22
CA GLY A 416 -16.56 12.84 3.46
C GLY A 416 -17.27 13.53 4.63
N ASP A 417 -17.72 14.76 4.41
CA ASP A 417 -18.51 15.53 5.37
C ASP A 417 -19.88 14.87 5.64
N TRP A 418 -20.55 14.35 4.60
CA TRP A 418 -21.84 13.65 4.72
C TRP A 418 -21.74 12.32 5.48
N CYS A 419 -20.70 11.52 5.25
CA CYS A 419 -20.45 10.28 5.99
C CYS A 419 -20.21 10.57 7.48
N GLN A 420 -19.45 11.63 7.78
CA GLN A 420 -19.20 12.08 9.16
C GLN A 420 -20.51 12.48 9.85
N GLU A 421 -21.37 13.27 9.21
CA GLU A 421 -22.68 13.65 9.75
C GLU A 421 -23.62 12.46 9.99
N ARG A 422 -23.44 11.36 9.25
CA ARG A 422 -24.27 10.16 9.36
C ARG A 422 -23.77 9.21 10.47
N GLU A 423 -22.47 9.17 10.70
CA GLU A 423 -21.87 8.49 11.85
C GLU A 423 -22.20 9.24 13.14
N ASP A 424 -22.08 10.57 13.18
CA ASP A 424 -22.42 11.39 14.34
C ASP A 424 -23.91 11.19 14.75
N ARG A 425 -24.81 11.06 13.76
CA ARG A 425 -26.24 10.75 13.97
C ARG A 425 -26.55 9.32 14.40
N ARG A 426 -25.60 8.38 14.33
CA ARG A 426 -25.76 7.01 14.87
C ARG A 426 -25.35 6.91 16.34
N TYR A 427 -24.62 7.89 16.86
CA TYR A 427 -24.13 7.92 18.24
C TYR A 427 -24.88 8.92 19.15
N GLU A 428 -25.84 9.67 18.61
CA GLU A 428 -26.93 10.35 19.34
C GLU A 428 -28.15 9.43 19.50
#